data_AF-A0A5B7AUV0-F1
#
_entry.id   AF-A0A5B7AUV0-F1
#
_cell.length_a   1.000
_cell.length_b   1.000
_cell.length_c   1.000
_cell.angle_alpha   90.00
_cell.angle_beta   90.00
_cell.angle_gamma   90.00
#
_symmetry.space_group_name_H-M   'P 1'
#
loop_
_entity.id
_entity.type
_entity.pdbx_description
1 polymer ?
#
loop_
_entity_poly.entity_id
_entity_poly.type
_entity_poly.pdbx_seq_one_letter_code
_entity_poly.pdbx_strand_id
1 'polypeptide(L)'
;MLSMQQAIKGLVDEFRIPERENPKLSEFQHSWRFANGMFALVLSFGLLLTALRSRKARSWRYGSGWLHSRLWCFGVPLMVLIWTAVSYIPAGSIPKGIPRQLFSPNPWSPGAIENCTVIKDMLNVPVLYIIGAFIPATMIAVLYYFDHSVASQLAQQKEFNLRKPPSFNYDLLLLGFMVILCGLIGIPPSNGVIPVSNAHQKFGYT
;
A
#
# COMPACT_ATOMS: atom_id res chain seq x y z
N MET A 1 6.56 -12.09 5.81
CA MET A 1 6.02 -12.14 7.19
C MET A 1 5.68 -10.75 7.72
N LEU A 2 6.52 -9.72 7.52
CA LEU A 2 6.28 -8.36 7.97
C LEU A 2 4.94 -7.74 7.52
N SER A 3 4.54 -7.91 6.25
CA SER A 3 3.26 -7.36 5.76
C SER A 3 2.04 -7.93 6.47
N MET A 4 2.08 -9.22 6.84
CA MET A 4 1.02 -9.85 7.63
C MET A 4 1.02 -9.32 9.07
N GLN A 5 2.21 -9.10 9.65
CA GLN A 5 2.32 -8.47 10.98
C GLN A 5 1.77 -7.04 10.98
N GLN A 6 2.04 -6.25 9.93
CA GLN A 6 1.48 -4.90 9.80
C GLN A 6 -0.04 -4.93 9.62
N ALA A 7 -0.58 -5.91 8.87
CA ALA A 7 -2.02 -6.08 8.75
C ALA A 7 -2.68 -6.45 10.09
N ILE A 8 -2.06 -7.34 10.87
CA ILE A 8 -2.52 -7.68 12.23
C ILE A 8 -2.40 -6.46 13.14
N LYS A 9 -1.31 -5.70 13.06
CA LYS A 9 -1.11 -4.48 13.83
C LYS A 9 -2.21 -3.46 13.53
N GLY A 10 -2.50 -3.19 12.26
CA GLY A 10 -3.60 -2.29 11.87
C GLY A 10 -4.96 -2.74 12.40
N LEU A 11 -5.21 -4.05 12.42
CA LEU A 11 -6.44 -4.61 12.99
C LEU A 11 -6.52 -4.47 14.52
N VAL A 12 -5.39 -4.59 15.21
CA VAL A 12 -5.28 -4.36 16.67
C VAL A 12 -5.41 -2.88 17.00
N ASP A 13 -4.88 -2.01 16.16
CA ASP A 13 -4.93 -0.56 16.33
C ASP A 13 -6.38 -0.04 16.30
N GLU A 14 -7.29 -0.72 15.59
CA GLU A 14 -8.73 -0.41 15.57
C GLU A 14 -9.42 -0.58 16.94
N PHE A 15 -8.88 -1.45 17.80
CA PHE A 15 -9.37 -1.64 19.17
C PHE A 15 -8.75 -0.63 20.16
N ARG A 16 -7.71 0.08 19.74
CA ARG A 16 -6.94 0.99 20.59
C ARG A 16 -7.40 2.44 20.37
N ILE A 17 -7.14 3.26 21.38
CA ILE A 17 -7.32 4.71 21.24
C ILE A 17 -6.03 5.25 20.62
N PRO A 18 -6.08 6.01 19.52
CA PRO A 18 -4.89 6.64 18.96
C PRO A 18 -4.29 7.62 19.98
N GLU A 19 -2.98 7.54 20.20
CA GLU A 19 -2.25 8.31 21.24
C GLU A 19 -2.36 9.83 21.08
N ARG A 20 -2.77 10.32 19.89
CA ARG A 20 -2.86 11.74 19.54
C ARG A 20 -4.27 12.33 19.61
N GLU A 21 -5.29 11.56 19.98
CA GLU A 21 -6.68 12.01 19.95
C GLU A 21 -7.30 12.14 21.35
N ASN A 22 -8.32 13.00 21.46
CA ASN A 22 -8.96 13.29 22.74
C ASN A 22 -9.73 12.05 23.26
N PRO A 23 -9.33 11.46 24.40
CA PRO A 23 -9.93 10.22 24.91
C PRO A 23 -11.38 10.38 25.40
N LYS A 24 -11.88 11.61 25.46
CA LYS A 24 -13.24 11.96 25.90
C LYS A 24 -14.27 11.96 24.77
N LEU A 25 -13.87 11.73 23.51
CA LEU A 25 -14.80 11.65 22.39
C LEU A 25 -15.73 10.43 22.52
N SER A 26 -16.98 10.60 22.11
CA SER A 26 -18.01 9.54 22.19
C SER A 26 -17.63 8.27 21.40
N GLU A 27 -16.78 8.42 20.39
CA GLU A 27 -16.23 7.35 19.56
C GLU A 27 -15.27 6.42 20.32
N PHE A 28 -14.61 6.95 21.36
CA PHE A 28 -13.70 6.18 22.22
C PHE A 28 -14.40 5.62 23.46
N GLN A 29 -15.74 5.63 23.52
CA GLN A 29 -16.44 4.82 24.51
C GLN A 29 -16.16 3.33 24.27
N HIS A 30 -16.17 2.54 25.35
CA HIS A 30 -15.76 1.13 25.29
C HIS A 30 -16.67 0.30 24.36
N SER A 31 -17.97 0.59 24.35
CA SER A 31 -18.97 -0.04 23.49
C SER A 31 -18.70 0.21 22.00
N TRP A 32 -18.44 1.46 21.63
CA TRP A 32 -18.18 1.85 20.24
C TRP A 32 -16.85 1.33 19.71
N ARG A 33 -15.79 1.36 20.53
CA ARG A 33 -14.49 0.75 20.19
C ARG A 33 -14.59 -0.75 19.95
N PHE A 34 -15.28 -1.46 20.83
CA PHE A 34 -15.48 -2.90 20.68
C PHE A 34 -16.28 -3.23 19.41
N ALA A 35 -17.38 -2.51 19.17
CA ALA A 35 -18.18 -2.67 17.97
C ALA A 35 -17.36 -2.39 16.69
N ASN A 36 -16.53 -1.34 16.71
CA ASN A 36 -15.69 -0.96 15.57
C ASN A 36 -14.62 -2.00 15.26
N GLY A 37 -13.88 -2.45 16.27
CA GLY A 37 -12.87 -3.50 16.09
C GLY A 37 -13.48 -4.84 15.65
N MET A 38 -14.64 -5.23 16.20
CA MET A 38 -15.36 -6.43 15.75
C MET A 38 -15.84 -6.29 14.29
N PHE A 39 -16.29 -5.11 13.89
CA PHE A 39 -16.69 -4.83 12.52
C PHE A 39 -15.48 -4.90 11.56
N ALA A 40 -14.34 -4.32 11.94
CA ALA A 40 -13.10 -4.41 11.17
C ALA A 40 -12.59 -5.85 11.03
N LEU A 41 -12.73 -6.69 12.06
CA LEU A 41 -12.43 -8.13 11.98
C LEU A 41 -13.30 -8.81 10.91
N VAL A 42 -14.62 -8.59 10.95
CA VAL A 42 -15.55 -9.19 9.99
C VAL A 42 -15.23 -8.74 8.57
N LEU A 43 -14.99 -7.45 8.35
CA LEU A 43 -14.63 -6.92 7.02
C LEU A 43 -13.28 -7.47 6.52
N SER A 44 -12.26 -7.52 7.39
CA SER A 44 -10.92 -7.99 7.04
C SER A 44 -10.90 -9.48 6.69
N PHE A 45 -11.47 -10.34 7.55
CA PHE A 45 -11.56 -11.77 7.26
C PHE A 45 -12.51 -12.07 6.10
N GLY A 46 -13.62 -11.33 6.02
CA GLY A 46 -14.57 -11.41 4.90
C GLY A 46 -13.89 -11.13 3.57
N LEU A 47 -13.21 -9.99 3.46
CA LEU A 47 -12.45 -9.60 2.26
C LEU A 47 -11.36 -10.62 1.92
N LEU A 48 -10.60 -11.08 2.91
CA LEU A 48 -9.54 -12.07 2.71
C LEU A 48 -10.10 -13.38 2.14
N LEU A 49 -11.15 -13.92 2.74
CA LEU A 49 -11.76 -15.17 2.31
C LEU A 49 -12.36 -15.04 0.91
N THR A 50 -13.09 -13.97 0.62
CA THR A 50 -13.68 -13.75 -0.70
C THR A 50 -12.64 -13.46 -1.77
N ALA A 51 -11.57 -12.72 -1.46
CA ALA A 51 -10.45 -12.48 -2.38
C ALA A 51 -9.70 -13.78 -2.71
N LEU A 52 -9.47 -14.64 -1.71
CA LEU A 52 -8.88 -15.97 -1.93
C LEU A 52 -9.78 -16.87 -2.78
N ARG A 53 -11.10 -16.83 -2.56
CA ARG A 53 -12.07 -17.52 -3.42
C ARG A 53 -12.05 -16.99 -4.86
N SER A 54 -11.96 -15.68 -5.04
CA SER A 54 -11.87 -15.06 -6.37
C SER A 54 -10.61 -15.48 -7.12
N ARG A 55 -9.48 -15.65 -6.43
CA ARG A 55 -8.24 -16.18 -7.05
C ARG A 55 -8.37 -17.65 -7.46
N LYS A 56 -9.18 -18.44 -6.74
CA LYS A 56 -9.51 -19.84 -7.08
C LYS A 56 -10.62 -19.98 -8.13
N ALA A 57 -11.26 -18.88 -8.55
CA ALA A 57 -12.36 -18.90 -9.54
C ALA A 57 -11.92 -19.45 -10.92
N ARG A 58 -10.62 -19.45 -11.23
CA ARG A 58 -10.08 -20.00 -12.49
C ARG A 58 -10.29 -21.51 -12.64
N SER A 59 -10.32 -22.25 -11.52
CA SER A 59 -10.52 -23.71 -11.52
C SER A 59 -11.97 -24.11 -11.25
N TRP A 60 -12.91 -23.17 -11.29
CA TRP A 60 -14.30 -23.46 -10.97
C TRP A 60 -14.97 -24.17 -12.15
N ARG A 61 -15.57 -25.33 -11.90
CA ARG A 61 -16.23 -26.15 -12.92
C ARG A 61 -17.56 -25.57 -13.41
N TYR A 62 -18.12 -24.59 -12.71
CA TYR A 62 -19.46 -24.05 -12.95
C TYR A 62 -19.38 -22.60 -13.37
N GLY A 63 -19.71 -22.30 -14.63
CA GLY A 63 -19.79 -20.94 -15.17
C GLY A 63 -19.24 -20.83 -16.60
N SER A 64 -19.72 -19.83 -17.36
CA SER A 64 -19.22 -19.52 -18.70
C SER A 64 -17.77 -19.01 -18.62
N GLY A 65 -16.89 -19.51 -19.51
CA GLY A 65 -15.45 -19.20 -19.49
C GLY A 65 -15.11 -17.70 -19.55
N TRP A 66 -15.99 -16.90 -20.18
CA TRP A 66 -15.82 -15.45 -20.26
C TRP A 66 -16.08 -14.73 -18.93
N LEU A 67 -17.11 -15.14 -18.18
CA LEU A 67 -17.41 -14.58 -16.86
C LEU A 67 -16.32 -14.93 -15.85
N HIS A 68 -15.78 -16.15 -15.91
CA HIS A 68 -14.65 -16.56 -15.08
C HIS A 68 -13.38 -15.76 -15.36
N SER A 69 -13.06 -15.50 -16.63
CA SER A 69 -11.90 -14.69 -16.99
C SER A 69 -11.97 -13.28 -16.38
N ARG A 70 -13.15 -12.64 -16.46
CA ARG A 70 -13.38 -11.31 -15.86
C ARG A 70 -13.31 -11.31 -14.34
N LEU A 71 -13.96 -12.28 -13.68
CA LEU A 71 -13.95 -12.41 -12.22
C LEU A 71 -12.55 -12.76 -11.67
N TRP A 72 -11.71 -13.42 -12.47
CA TRP A 72 -10.34 -13.70 -12.10
C TRP A 72 -9.45 -12.45 -12.22
N CYS A 73 -9.55 -11.71 -13.34
CA CYS A 73 -8.76 -10.48 -13.55
C CYS A 73 -9.12 -9.36 -12.57
N PHE A 74 -10.42 -9.15 -12.33
CA PHE A 74 -10.91 -8.08 -11.46
C PHE A 74 -11.33 -8.55 -10.07
N GLY A 75 -10.99 -9.76 -9.68
CA GLY A 75 -11.48 -10.38 -8.45
C GLY A 75 -11.18 -9.58 -7.19
N VAL A 76 -9.91 -9.24 -6.97
CA VAL A 76 -9.49 -8.45 -5.81
C VAL A 76 -10.14 -7.05 -5.78
N PRO A 77 -10.05 -6.22 -6.83
CA PRO A 77 -10.69 -4.89 -6.81
C PRO A 77 -12.23 -4.97 -6.70
N LEU A 78 -12.87 -5.96 -7.32
CA LEU A 78 -14.32 -6.17 -7.19
C LEU A 78 -14.71 -6.51 -5.74
N MET A 79 -13.95 -7.36 -5.07
CA MET A 79 -14.20 -7.68 -3.65
C MET A 79 -13.98 -6.48 -2.75
N VAL A 80 -12.99 -5.63 -3.04
CA VAL A 80 -12.82 -4.35 -2.32
C VAL A 80 -14.06 -3.48 -2.49
N LEU A 81 -14.62 -3.34 -3.70
CA LEU A 81 -15.85 -2.56 -3.92
C LEU A 81 -17.05 -3.11 -3.15
N ILE A 82 -17.27 -4.43 -3.20
CA ILE A 82 -18.38 -5.09 -2.50
C ILE A 82 -18.26 -4.89 -0.99
N TRP A 83 -17.09 -5.16 -0.40
CA TRP A 83 -16.89 -5.01 1.04
C TRP A 83 -16.88 -3.55 1.50
N THR A 84 -16.46 -2.63 0.63
CA THR A 84 -16.63 -1.19 0.87
C THR A 84 -18.11 -0.84 0.91
N ALA A 85 -18.93 -1.31 -0.03
CA ALA A 85 -20.37 -1.09 -0.02
C ALA A 85 -21.04 -1.67 1.24
N VAL A 86 -20.63 -2.87 1.68
CA VAL A 86 -21.10 -3.48 2.95
C VAL A 86 -20.74 -2.61 4.15
N SER A 87 -19.54 -2.00 4.15
CA SER A 87 -19.13 -1.05 5.19
C SER A 87 -20.03 0.19 5.27
N TYR A 88 -20.64 0.61 4.15
CA TYR A 88 -21.56 1.75 4.08
C TYR A 88 -23.00 1.44 4.54
N ILE A 89 -23.44 0.19 4.57
CA ILE A 89 -24.82 -0.19 4.96
C ILE A 89 -25.22 0.36 6.34
N PRO A 90 -24.39 0.21 7.40
CA PRO A 90 -24.75 0.74 8.71
C PRO A 90 -24.48 2.25 8.87
N ALA A 91 -23.97 2.98 7.87
CA ALA A 91 -23.48 4.35 8.03
C ALA A 91 -24.52 5.37 8.58
N GLY A 92 -25.82 5.09 8.43
CA GLY A 92 -26.89 5.97 8.93
C GLY A 92 -27.16 5.90 10.44
N SER A 93 -26.73 4.85 11.14
CA SER A 93 -27.04 4.63 12.56
C SER A 93 -25.88 4.92 13.52
N ILE A 94 -24.77 5.45 13.01
CA ILE A 94 -23.53 5.64 13.77
C ILE A 94 -23.09 7.11 13.79
N PRO A 95 -22.58 7.62 14.92
CA PRO A 95 -22.02 8.97 15.01
C PRO A 95 -20.83 9.18 14.04
N LYS A 96 -20.80 10.36 13.42
CA LYS A 96 -19.79 10.78 12.45
C LYS A 96 -18.44 11.04 13.16
N GLY A 97 -17.61 10.02 13.24
CA GLY A 97 -16.20 10.15 13.61
C GLY A 97 -15.50 8.85 13.98
N ILE A 98 -16.20 7.72 14.02
CA ILE A 98 -15.54 6.41 14.07
C ILE A 98 -14.70 6.23 12.78
N PRO A 99 -13.36 6.09 12.85
CA PRO A 99 -12.49 6.03 11.69
C PRO A 99 -12.59 4.66 10.99
N ARG A 100 -13.70 4.42 10.28
CA ARG A 100 -13.92 3.17 9.52
C ARG A 100 -13.29 3.18 8.13
N GLN A 101 -12.70 4.30 7.77
CA GLN A 101 -12.30 4.62 6.41
C GLN A 101 -10.86 5.08 6.41
N LEU A 102 -10.21 4.87 5.26
CA LEU A 102 -8.90 5.43 5.04
C LEU A 102 -9.00 6.96 5.15
N PHE A 103 -8.36 7.52 6.17
CA PHE A 103 -8.20 8.96 6.28
C PHE A 103 -7.24 9.41 5.20
N SER A 104 -7.77 9.99 4.12
CA SER A 104 -6.98 10.61 3.06
C SER A 104 -7.03 12.12 3.26
N PRO A 105 -5.96 12.74 3.79
CA PRO A 105 -5.89 14.20 3.88
C PRO A 105 -5.92 14.80 2.47
N ASN A 106 -6.55 15.96 2.33
CA ASN A 106 -6.62 16.62 1.04
C ASN A 106 -5.21 16.97 0.54
N PRO A 107 -4.78 16.45 -0.63
CA PRO A 107 -3.43 16.70 -1.16
C PRO A 107 -3.18 18.17 -1.49
N TRP A 108 -4.24 18.97 -1.69
CA TRP A 108 -4.16 20.40 -1.96
C TRP A 108 -4.33 21.28 -0.72
N SER A 109 -4.28 20.69 0.47
CA SER A 109 -4.32 21.46 1.71
C SER A 109 -3.00 22.22 1.94
N PRO A 110 -3.03 23.41 2.58
CA PRO A 110 -1.82 24.20 2.81
C PRO A 110 -0.72 23.41 3.54
N GLY A 111 -1.08 22.60 4.54
CA GLY A 111 -0.13 21.74 5.27
C GLY A 111 0.49 20.61 4.45
N ALA A 112 -0.11 20.20 3.32
CA ALA A 112 0.51 19.24 2.41
C ALA A 112 1.63 19.91 1.57
N ILE A 113 1.47 21.19 1.22
CA ILE A 113 2.45 21.97 0.46
C ILE A 113 3.64 22.38 1.35
N GLU A 114 3.42 22.60 2.64
CA GLU A 114 4.48 22.86 3.63
C GLU A 114 5.50 21.72 3.74
N ASN A 115 5.07 20.46 3.60
CA ASN A 115 6.01 19.32 3.57
C ASN A 115 6.87 19.28 2.30
N CYS A 116 6.45 19.95 1.22
CA CYS A 116 7.18 19.96 -0.05
C CYS A 116 8.28 21.03 -0.10
N THR A 117 8.53 21.78 0.98
CA THR A 117 9.55 22.84 1.03
C THR A 117 10.88 22.40 1.65
N VAL A 118 11.17 21.10 1.71
CA VAL A 118 12.39 20.53 2.32
C VAL A 118 13.69 21.16 1.79
N ILE A 119 13.75 21.55 0.51
CA ILE A 119 14.90 22.26 -0.09
C ILE A 119 15.29 23.52 0.69
N LYS A 120 14.31 24.28 1.21
CA LYS A 120 14.58 25.54 1.93
C LYS A 120 15.18 25.28 3.31
N ASP A 121 14.76 24.20 3.97
CA ASP A 121 15.25 23.83 5.29
C ASP A 121 16.61 23.14 5.25
N MET A 122 16.96 22.48 4.13
CA MET A 122 18.28 21.87 3.92
C MET A 122 19.43 22.88 3.99
N LEU A 123 19.20 24.15 3.64
CA LEU A 123 20.22 25.20 3.67
C LEU A 123 20.61 25.63 5.09
N ASN A 124 19.77 25.34 6.09
CA ASN A 124 20.00 25.71 7.49
C ASN A 124 20.69 24.60 8.32
N VAL A 125 20.99 23.45 7.71
CA VAL A 125 21.54 22.29 8.42
C VAL A 125 23.07 22.39 8.54
N PRO A 126 23.65 22.13 9.73
CA PRO A 126 25.11 22.15 9.90
C PRO A 126 25.78 21.10 9.00
N VAL A 127 26.92 21.47 8.40
CA VAL A 127 27.70 20.62 7.48
C VAL A 127 28.04 19.25 8.09
N LEU A 128 28.23 19.18 9.41
CA LEU A 128 28.49 17.93 10.14
C LEU A 128 27.38 16.88 9.93
N TYR A 129 26.10 17.30 9.92
CA TYR A 129 24.98 16.38 9.71
C TYR A 129 24.84 15.95 8.25
N ILE A 130 25.26 16.81 7.30
CA ILE A 130 25.29 16.47 5.87
C ILE A 130 26.28 15.33 5.62
N ILE A 131 27.46 15.40 6.24
CA ILE A 131 28.47 14.33 6.14
C ILE A 131 27.97 13.06 6.83
N GLY A 132 27.34 13.19 8.01
CA GLY A 132 26.73 12.06 8.72
C GLY A 132 25.62 11.35 7.94
N ALA A 133 24.86 12.08 7.12
CA ALA A 133 23.78 11.54 6.28
C ALA A 133 24.29 10.60 5.17
N PHE A 134 25.58 10.61 4.84
CA PHE A 134 26.16 9.69 3.85
C PHE A 134 26.06 8.21 4.27
N ILE A 135 26.14 7.92 5.58
CA ILE A 135 26.05 6.56 6.11
C ILE A 135 24.66 5.93 5.85
N PRO A 136 23.52 6.54 6.28
CA PRO A 136 22.20 6.00 5.96
C PRO A 136 21.89 6.08 4.45
N ALA A 137 22.38 7.10 3.74
CA ALA A 137 22.18 7.21 2.29
C ALA A 137 22.81 6.03 1.52
N THR A 138 24.06 5.66 1.83
CA THR A 138 24.72 4.51 1.20
C THR A 138 24.01 3.19 1.54
N MET A 139 23.56 3.02 2.80
CA MET A 139 22.78 1.84 3.20
C MET A 139 21.47 1.70 2.39
N ILE A 140 20.72 2.80 2.23
CA ILE A 140 19.47 2.82 1.45
C ILE A 140 19.75 2.59 -0.04
N ALA A 141 20.80 3.20 -0.59
CA ALA A 141 21.17 3.02 -1.99
C ALA A 141 21.46 1.55 -2.34
N VAL A 142 22.20 0.86 -1.46
CA VAL A 142 22.48 -0.58 -1.61
C VAL A 142 21.18 -1.39 -1.51
N LEU A 143 20.31 -1.11 -0.53
CA LEU A 143 19.02 -1.78 -0.39
C LEU A 143 18.15 -1.61 -1.65
N TYR A 144 18.08 -0.40 -2.20
CA TYR A 144 17.27 -0.10 -3.39
C TYR A 144 17.82 -0.79 -4.63
N TYR A 145 19.15 -0.85 -4.76
CA TYR A 145 19.80 -1.63 -5.82
C TYR A 145 19.43 -3.11 -5.74
N PHE A 146 19.45 -3.70 -4.53
CA PHE A 146 19.05 -5.10 -4.32
C PHE A 146 17.57 -5.32 -4.62
N ASP A 147 16.67 -4.51 -4.06
CA ASP A 147 15.22 -4.63 -4.28
C ASP A 147 14.87 -4.50 -5.76
N HIS A 148 15.47 -3.53 -6.47
CA HIS A 148 15.25 -3.34 -7.89
C HIS A 148 15.76 -4.55 -8.71
N SER A 149 16.97 -5.04 -8.41
CA SER A 149 17.58 -6.17 -9.11
C SER A 149 16.82 -7.48 -8.89
N VAL A 150 16.35 -7.73 -7.66
CA VAL A 150 15.55 -8.92 -7.34
C VAL A 150 14.17 -8.81 -7.98
N ALA A 151 13.52 -7.65 -7.90
CA ALA A 151 12.22 -7.42 -8.52
C ALA A 151 12.29 -7.60 -10.05
N SER A 152 13.33 -7.10 -10.70
CA SER A 152 13.49 -7.19 -12.15
C SER A 152 13.80 -8.64 -12.60
N GLN A 153 14.59 -9.40 -11.83
CA GLN A 153 14.87 -10.82 -12.12
C GLN A 153 13.65 -11.72 -11.92
N LEU A 154 12.84 -11.48 -10.88
CA LEU A 154 11.58 -12.19 -10.66
C LEU A 154 10.55 -11.84 -11.74
N ALA A 155 10.58 -10.60 -12.21
CA ALA A 155 9.70 -10.16 -13.29
C ALA A 155 10.11 -10.80 -14.63
N GLN A 156 11.41 -10.94 -14.90
CA GLN A 156 11.91 -11.38 -16.21
C GLN A 156 12.25 -12.87 -16.27
N GLN A 157 11.52 -13.71 -15.53
CA GLN A 157 11.70 -15.16 -15.58
C GLN A 157 11.50 -15.67 -17.02
N LYS A 158 12.32 -16.64 -17.45
CA LYS A 158 12.21 -17.25 -18.79
C LYS A 158 10.85 -17.89 -19.04
N GLU A 159 10.15 -18.30 -17.98
CA GLU A 159 8.78 -18.84 -17.98
C GLU A 159 7.77 -17.88 -18.62
N PHE A 160 8.06 -16.57 -18.59
CA PHE A 160 7.20 -15.52 -19.07
C PHE A 160 7.48 -15.13 -20.54
N ASN A 161 8.38 -15.79 -21.28
CA ASN A 161 8.60 -15.59 -22.72
C ASN A 161 8.48 -14.13 -23.24
N LEU A 162 9.22 -13.20 -22.62
CA LEU A 162 9.13 -11.76 -22.93
C LEU A 162 9.67 -11.45 -24.32
N ARG A 163 8.94 -10.62 -25.09
CA ARG A 163 9.31 -10.22 -26.47
C ARG A 163 10.44 -9.19 -26.53
N LYS A 164 10.64 -8.40 -25.46
CA LYS A 164 11.65 -7.32 -25.42
C LYS A 164 12.86 -7.76 -24.58
N PRO A 165 14.10 -7.43 -25.02
CA PRO A 165 15.29 -7.72 -24.24
C PRO A 165 15.29 -6.89 -22.94
N PRO A 166 15.92 -7.41 -21.86
CA PRO A 166 15.97 -6.71 -20.58
C PRO A 166 16.95 -5.52 -20.62
N SER A 167 16.58 -4.40 -19.98
CA SER A 167 17.37 -3.16 -19.93
C SER A 167 17.63 -2.67 -18.50
N PHE A 168 18.24 -3.51 -17.66
CA PHE A 168 18.42 -3.25 -16.22
C PHE A 168 19.18 -1.94 -15.89
N ASN A 169 20.19 -1.59 -16.69
CA ASN A 169 21.07 -0.45 -16.39
C ASN A 169 20.33 0.90 -16.51
N TYR A 170 19.42 1.02 -17.47
CA TYR A 170 18.65 2.25 -17.68
C TYR A 170 17.60 2.44 -16.60
N ASP A 171 16.98 1.35 -16.15
CA ASP A 171 15.97 1.38 -15.10
C ASP A 171 16.61 1.80 -13.75
N LEU A 172 17.83 1.33 -13.48
CA LEU A 172 18.60 1.74 -12.28
C LEU A 172 19.01 3.22 -12.33
N LEU A 173 19.47 3.71 -13.48
CA LEU A 173 19.82 5.12 -13.66
C LEU A 173 18.60 6.02 -13.42
N LEU A 174 17.46 5.63 -14.00
CA LEU A 174 16.20 6.34 -13.83
C LEU A 174 15.73 6.35 -12.37
N LEU A 175 15.84 5.21 -11.68
CA LEU A 175 15.52 5.10 -10.26
C LEU A 175 16.39 6.06 -9.43
N GLY A 176 17.70 6.10 -9.69
CA GLY A 176 18.62 7.04 -9.01
C GLY A 176 18.23 8.50 -9.23
N PHE A 177 17.89 8.88 -10.46
CA PHE A 177 17.42 10.24 -10.78
C PHE A 177 16.11 10.58 -10.05
N MET A 178 15.16 9.64 -9.99
CA MET A 178 13.89 9.83 -9.28
C MET A 178 14.09 9.95 -7.76
N VAL A 179 15.03 9.21 -7.17
CA VAL A 179 15.35 9.32 -5.74
C VAL A 179 15.90 10.71 -5.40
N ILE A 180 16.77 11.27 -6.25
CA ILE A 180 17.28 12.65 -6.07
C ILE A 180 16.12 13.65 -6.13
N LEU A 181 15.24 13.52 -7.12
CA LEU A 181 14.10 14.41 -7.27
C LEU A 181 13.11 14.30 -6.09
N CYS A 182 12.78 13.07 -5.66
CA CYS A 182 11.93 12.82 -4.50
C CYS A 182 12.58 13.37 -3.21
N GLY A 183 13.89 13.21 -3.04
CA GLY A 183 14.63 13.75 -1.90
C GLY A 183 14.61 15.27 -1.83
N LEU A 184 14.73 15.95 -2.98
CA LEU A 184 14.61 17.40 -3.07
C LEU A 184 13.17 17.86 -2.75
N ILE A 185 12.15 17.17 -3.26
CA ILE A 185 10.75 17.54 -3.00
C ILE A 185 10.32 17.16 -1.56
N GLY A 186 11.04 16.25 -0.89
CA GLY A 186 10.66 15.75 0.44
C GLY A 186 9.64 14.60 0.40
N ILE A 187 9.46 13.98 -0.76
CA ILE A 187 8.55 12.84 -0.96
C ILE A 187 9.31 11.54 -0.71
N PRO A 188 8.69 10.52 -0.09
CA PRO A 188 9.32 9.22 0.08
C PRO A 188 9.73 8.62 -1.28
N PRO A 189 10.94 8.06 -1.40
CA PRO A 189 11.43 7.52 -2.67
C PRO A 189 10.69 6.24 -3.08
N SER A 190 10.33 6.15 -4.37
CA SER A 190 9.67 4.98 -4.94
C SER A 190 10.60 3.77 -4.99
N ASN A 191 10.14 2.59 -4.56
CA ASN A 191 10.88 1.33 -4.63
C ASN A 191 10.19 0.30 -5.55
N GLY A 192 10.95 -0.70 -5.99
CA GLY A 192 10.42 -1.81 -6.80
C GLY A 192 9.52 -2.72 -5.97
N VAL A 193 8.20 -2.70 -6.21
CA VAL A 193 7.24 -3.49 -5.43
C VAL A 193 7.13 -4.92 -5.99
N ILE A 194 7.89 -5.85 -5.41
CA ILE A 194 7.98 -7.27 -5.81
C ILE A 194 6.63 -7.98 -5.99
N PRO A 195 5.65 -7.92 -5.06
CA PRO A 195 4.39 -8.64 -5.24
C PRO A 195 3.52 -8.02 -6.34
N VAL A 196 3.62 -6.71 -6.54
CA VAL A 196 2.80 -5.98 -7.52
C VAL A 196 3.34 -6.20 -8.93
N SER A 197 4.66 -6.17 -9.14
CA SER A 197 5.26 -6.45 -10.44
C SER A 197 4.90 -7.86 -10.93
N ASN A 198 5.05 -8.87 -10.07
CA ASN A 198 4.69 -10.26 -10.40
C ASN A 198 3.20 -10.44 -10.66
N ALA A 199 2.34 -9.73 -9.93
CA ALA A 199 0.89 -9.78 -10.16
C ALA A 199 0.53 -9.16 -11.51
N HIS A 200 1.10 -7.98 -11.82
CA HIS A 200 0.83 -7.26 -13.07
C HIS A 200 1.24 -8.08 -14.29
N GLN A 201 2.39 -8.75 -14.21
CA GLN A 201 2.83 -9.63 -15.29
C GLN A 201 1.87 -10.80 -15.52
N LYS A 202 1.42 -11.48 -14.46
CA LYS A 202 0.46 -12.59 -14.59
C LYS A 202 -0.84 -12.18 -15.28
N PHE A 203 -1.28 -10.92 -15.18
CA PHE A 203 -2.43 -10.40 -15.92
C PHE A 203 -2.13 -10.15 -17.40
N GLY A 204 -0.89 -9.77 -17.76
CA GLY A 204 -0.48 -9.57 -19.14
C GLY A 204 -0.24 -10.85 -19.96
N TYR A 205 -0.18 -12.02 -19.29
CA TYR A 205 0.03 -13.34 -19.91
C TYR A 205 -1.23 -14.13 -20.25
N THR A 206 -2.42 -13.61 -19.91
CA THR A 206 -3.72 -14.23 -20.25
C THR A 206 -4.37 -13.53 -21.42
#